data_AF-A0A8H7KFZ8-F1
#
_entry.id   AF-A0A8H7KFZ8-F1
#
_cell.length_a   1.000
_cell.length_b   1.000
_cell.length_c   1.000
_cell.angle_alpha   90.00
_cell.angle_beta   90.00
_cell.angle_gamma   90.00
#
_symmetry.space_group_name_H-M   'P 1'
#
loop_
_entity.id
_entity.type
_entity.pdbx_description
1 polymer ?
#
loop_
_entity_poly.entity_id
_entity_poly.type
_entity_poly.pdbx_seq_one_letter_code
_entity_poly.pdbx_strand_id
1 'polypeptide(L)'
;MSDSTLLRPRRLQIAAPFLEVVQVALKYAKVDNAYIDKFLCDSIDIPVQDTTRLRVLAGKSWSHKVLDFLTRPDASWRQGLESRSAVDLLANFQRQARQAHKADNVRAIISIWQDLMSASEDKPKLIIQMRENPDFLDYWHFLWCATRRPEMLQETSDLMSRIGLEPTLRTYTAMMNGWKISKDAEKIEALWGMLINAKVKLDTHAWTERISGLIELGKPEDGIAALVNMFKLWKDAVSRRAPHEAVQPTIEVFNGAFRGLIRRDKKAAYEVLEWAGREGIKPDVRTYNIILRETFREKEDHAGVQNLLKGMAAQGIEPDNATFTIILEEVLGSLVHATAAEQVAAVNTVFADIEGAGLQTNMEMYGKMLFAVSSLSNGSEEAIEAVQKHMRQHGHPSFSPHMVLILIDRYLQRGLHDSTAIQKLLEKHGLTGIDTGDQRLWEHVLSAFAMTGDTARALAIYDELRQAGRPPTRLFCLRDLLIGLIEDRRMDDAKRVVDEVLQELLSREEEVNERRWHHYFWHLAHAHGLLDMTKEPFALKRVVQYSY
;
A
#
# COMPACT_ATOMS: atom_id res chain seq x y z
N MET A 1 -15.70 -33.34 25.85
CA MET A 1 -14.52 -34.10 26.32
C MET A 1 -14.74 -35.61 26.41
N SER A 2 -15.96 -36.14 26.28
CA SER A 2 -16.23 -37.59 26.17
C SER A 2 -16.05 -38.15 24.75
N ASP A 3 -15.95 -37.29 23.74
CA ASP A 3 -15.77 -37.68 22.34
C ASP A 3 -14.30 -37.52 21.92
N SER A 4 -13.62 -38.64 21.69
CA SER A 4 -12.21 -38.70 21.28
C SER A 4 -11.97 -38.09 19.89
N THR A 5 -13.03 -37.81 19.12
CA THR A 5 -12.92 -37.13 17.81
C THR A 5 -12.69 -35.62 17.93
N LEU A 6 -13.01 -35.01 19.08
CA LEU A 6 -12.72 -33.59 19.39
C LEU A 6 -11.27 -33.36 19.83
N LEU A 7 -10.52 -34.42 20.14
CA LEU A 7 -9.12 -34.37 20.56
C LEU A 7 -8.13 -34.50 19.38
N ARG A 8 -8.58 -34.30 18.13
CA ARG A 8 -7.65 -34.24 16.99
C ARG A 8 -6.81 -32.95 17.07
N PRO A 9 -5.47 -33.01 17.01
CA PRO A 9 -4.60 -31.85 17.19
C PRO A 9 -5.00 -30.63 16.36
N ARG A 10 -5.40 -30.85 15.10
CA ARG A 10 -5.80 -29.79 14.17
C ARG A 10 -7.12 -29.10 14.53
N ARG A 11 -8.11 -29.82 15.09
CA ARG A 11 -9.38 -29.23 15.55
C ARG A 11 -9.21 -28.47 16.86
N LEU A 12 -8.35 -28.98 17.74
CA LEU A 12 -7.94 -28.33 18.97
C LEU A 12 -7.22 -26.99 18.72
N GLN A 13 -6.36 -26.92 17.70
CA GLN A 13 -5.75 -25.65 17.27
C GLN A 13 -6.78 -24.63 16.76
N ILE A 14 -7.80 -25.07 16.01
CA ILE A 14 -8.85 -24.20 15.48
C ILE A 14 -9.73 -23.66 16.62
N ALA A 15 -10.04 -24.49 17.62
CA ALA A 15 -10.86 -24.12 18.76
C ALA A 15 -10.11 -23.35 19.86
N ALA A 16 -8.77 -23.24 19.77
CA ALA A 16 -7.92 -22.70 20.83
C ALA A 16 -8.32 -21.30 21.36
N PRO A 17 -8.68 -20.30 20.52
CA PRO A 17 -9.12 -18.99 21.02
C PRO A 17 -10.43 -19.06 21.79
N PHE A 18 -11.36 -19.89 21.34
CA PHE A 18 -12.63 -20.12 22.02
C PHE A 18 -12.43 -20.84 23.36
N LEU A 19 -11.52 -21.83 23.41
CA LEU A 19 -11.19 -22.56 24.63
C LEU A 19 -10.53 -21.66 25.69
N GLU A 20 -9.74 -20.67 25.28
CA GLU A 20 -9.14 -19.65 26.17
C GLU A 20 -10.20 -18.72 26.78
N VAL A 21 -11.16 -18.25 25.97
CA VAL A 21 -12.30 -17.44 26.46
C VAL A 21 -13.16 -18.26 27.42
N VAL A 22 -13.43 -19.53 27.10
CA VAL A 22 -14.18 -20.44 27.96
C VAL A 22 -13.44 -20.71 29.28
N GLN A 23 -12.11 -20.85 29.26
CA GLN A 23 -11.30 -20.99 30.46
C GLN A 23 -11.42 -19.77 31.38
N VAL A 24 -11.33 -18.56 30.83
CA VAL A 24 -11.47 -17.31 31.57
C VAL A 24 -12.89 -17.21 32.14
N ALA A 25 -13.92 -17.46 31.33
CA ALA A 25 -15.31 -17.41 31.78
C ALA A 25 -15.61 -18.42 32.91
N LEU A 26 -15.12 -19.67 32.79
CA LEU A 26 -15.32 -20.72 33.79
C LEU A 26 -14.52 -20.50 35.09
N LYS A 27 -13.45 -19.70 35.06
CA LYS A 27 -12.73 -19.29 36.27
C LYS A 27 -13.59 -18.41 37.19
N TYR A 28 -14.55 -17.69 36.63
CA TYR A 28 -15.41 -16.74 37.34
C TYR A 28 -16.88 -17.20 37.45
N ALA A 29 -17.30 -18.22 36.69
CA ALA A 29 -18.66 -18.74 36.69
C ALA A 29 -18.75 -20.14 37.34
N LYS A 30 -19.49 -20.25 38.45
CA LYS A 30 -19.95 -21.56 38.94
C LYS A 30 -21.03 -22.08 37.99
N VAL A 31 -20.73 -23.14 37.26
CA VAL A 31 -21.73 -23.84 36.43
C VAL A 31 -22.76 -24.47 37.37
N ASP A 32 -23.99 -23.96 37.32
CA ASP A 32 -25.14 -24.45 38.08
C ASP A 32 -25.63 -25.78 37.50
N ASN A 33 -26.07 -26.68 38.37
CA ASN A 33 -26.74 -27.93 38.01
C ASN A 33 -27.96 -27.69 37.09
N ALA A 34 -28.66 -26.55 37.22
CA ALA A 34 -29.77 -26.20 36.34
C ALA A 34 -29.37 -26.06 34.85
N TYR A 35 -28.14 -25.61 34.58
CA TYR A 35 -27.61 -25.52 33.22
C TYR A 35 -27.26 -26.91 32.66
N ILE A 36 -26.68 -27.77 33.49
CA ILE A 36 -26.38 -29.17 33.14
C ILE A 36 -27.67 -29.94 32.85
N ASP A 37 -28.71 -29.71 33.66
CA ASP A 37 -30.01 -30.34 33.50
C ASP A 37 -30.68 -29.95 32.18
N LYS A 38 -30.60 -28.68 31.78
CA LYS A 38 -31.14 -28.23 30.49
C LYS A 38 -30.41 -28.88 29.31
N PHE A 39 -29.08 -28.95 29.36
CA PHE A 39 -28.27 -29.52 28.28
C PHE A 39 -28.52 -31.02 28.08
N LEU A 40 -28.62 -31.79 29.17
CA LEU A 40 -28.86 -33.23 29.11
C LEU A 40 -30.28 -33.58 28.64
N CYS A 41 -31.27 -32.73 28.93
CA CYS A 41 -32.65 -32.97 28.51
C CYS A 41 -32.90 -32.63 27.04
N ASP A 42 -32.20 -31.66 26.47
CA ASP A 42 -32.53 -31.14 25.12
C ASP A 42 -31.90 -31.95 23.97
N SER A 43 -30.97 -32.88 24.22
CA SER A 43 -30.14 -33.42 23.12
C SER A 43 -29.86 -34.92 23.07
N ILE A 44 -30.21 -35.74 24.06
CA ILE A 44 -29.97 -37.20 24.01
C ILE A 44 -31.08 -37.99 24.74
N ASP A 45 -31.73 -38.91 24.03
CA ASP A 45 -32.78 -39.77 24.59
C ASP A 45 -32.13 -40.98 25.32
N ILE A 46 -32.05 -40.90 26.66
CA ILE A 46 -31.36 -41.89 27.50
C ILE A 46 -32.39 -42.54 28.45
N PRO A 47 -32.38 -43.88 28.63
CA PRO A 47 -33.26 -44.56 29.57
C PRO A 47 -33.21 -43.96 30.98
N VAL A 48 -34.37 -43.73 31.59
CA VAL A 48 -34.56 -42.96 32.85
C VAL A 48 -33.69 -43.47 34.00
N GLN A 49 -33.37 -44.77 34.05
CA GLN A 49 -32.56 -45.37 35.11
C GLN A 49 -31.08 -44.96 35.04
N ASP A 50 -30.54 -44.66 33.85
CA ASP A 50 -29.15 -44.25 33.65
C ASP A 50 -28.96 -42.74 33.75
N THR A 51 -30.01 -41.95 33.53
CA THR A 51 -29.96 -40.48 33.63
C THR A 51 -29.58 -40.01 35.04
N THR A 52 -30.07 -40.68 36.08
CA THR A 52 -29.77 -40.30 37.47
C THR A 52 -28.30 -40.56 37.82
N ARG A 53 -27.74 -41.67 37.32
CA ARG A 53 -26.34 -42.05 37.55
C ARG A 53 -25.37 -41.17 36.76
N LEU A 54 -25.75 -40.83 35.52
CA LEU A 54 -25.02 -39.91 34.65
C LEU A 54 -25.06 -38.47 35.17
N ARG A 55 -26.19 -38.00 35.73
CA ARG A 55 -26.29 -36.67 36.37
C ARG A 55 -25.33 -36.52 37.56
N VAL A 56 -25.27 -37.54 38.43
CA VAL A 56 -24.37 -37.54 39.59
C VAL A 56 -22.89 -37.59 39.16
N LEU A 57 -22.56 -38.35 38.12
CA LEU A 57 -21.20 -38.43 37.56
C LEU A 57 -20.80 -37.16 36.80
N ALA A 58 -21.69 -36.59 35.99
CA ALA A 58 -21.43 -35.36 35.23
C ALA A 58 -21.22 -34.17 36.17
N GLY A 59 -22.10 -33.99 37.17
CA GLY A 59 -21.98 -32.88 38.13
C GLY A 59 -20.69 -32.89 38.95
N LYS A 60 -20.17 -34.08 39.32
CA LYS A 60 -18.92 -34.20 40.10
C LYS A 60 -17.65 -34.21 39.23
N SER A 61 -17.71 -34.71 37.99
CA SER A 61 -16.50 -35.04 37.22
C SER A 61 -16.20 -34.08 36.07
N TRP A 62 -17.23 -33.41 35.52
CA TRP A 62 -17.03 -32.54 34.35
C TRP A 62 -16.31 -31.25 34.68
N SER A 63 -16.68 -30.58 35.77
CA SER A 63 -16.03 -29.34 36.17
C SER A 63 -14.53 -29.55 36.37
N HIS A 64 -14.14 -30.58 37.14
CA HIS A 64 -12.74 -30.84 37.44
C HIS A 64 -11.93 -31.31 36.23
N LYS A 65 -12.43 -32.21 35.38
CA LYS A 65 -11.69 -32.69 34.19
C LYS A 65 -11.58 -31.63 33.08
N VAL A 66 -12.61 -30.80 32.91
CA VAL A 66 -12.61 -29.69 31.96
C VAL A 66 -11.69 -28.57 32.45
N LEU A 67 -11.75 -28.22 33.74
CA LEU A 67 -10.80 -27.28 34.34
C LEU A 67 -9.36 -27.78 34.25
N ASP A 68 -9.09 -29.05 34.53
CA ASP A 68 -7.75 -29.64 34.40
C ASP A 68 -7.26 -29.60 32.93
N PHE A 69 -8.10 -29.95 31.95
CA PHE A 69 -7.75 -29.85 30.52
C PHE A 69 -7.50 -28.41 30.03
N LEU A 70 -8.24 -27.43 30.56
CA LEU A 70 -8.07 -26.02 30.19
C LEU A 70 -6.89 -25.37 30.93
N THR A 71 -6.57 -25.81 32.15
CA THR A 71 -5.52 -25.20 32.98
C THR A 71 -4.15 -25.87 32.87
N ARG A 72 -4.05 -27.06 32.27
CA ARG A 72 -2.78 -27.76 32.01
C ARG A 72 -1.82 -26.90 31.16
N PRO A 73 -0.60 -26.61 31.66
CA PRO A 73 0.38 -25.78 30.95
C PRO A 73 0.83 -26.37 29.61
N ASP A 74 0.86 -27.71 29.52
CA ASP A 74 1.35 -28.53 28.41
C ASP A 74 0.25 -28.96 27.43
N ALA A 75 -0.94 -28.36 27.51
CA ALA A 75 -2.07 -28.75 26.67
C ALA A 75 -1.80 -28.48 25.18
N SER A 76 -1.96 -29.52 24.34
CA SER A 76 -1.62 -29.52 22.91
C SER A 76 -2.34 -28.44 22.08
N TRP A 77 -3.48 -27.93 22.55
CA TRP A 77 -4.21 -26.85 21.89
C TRP A 77 -3.52 -25.48 22.02
N ARG A 78 -2.63 -25.31 23.01
CA ARG A 78 -1.85 -24.07 23.21
C ARG A 78 -0.71 -23.92 22.20
N GLN A 79 -0.16 -25.03 21.70
CA GLN A 79 0.98 -25.03 20.76
C GLN A 79 0.65 -24.39 19.39
N GLY A 80 -0.64 -24.33 18.98
CA GLY A 80 -1.05 -23.71 17.71
C GLY A 80 -1.34 -22.21 17.78
N LEU A 81 -1.54 -21.65 18.97
CA LEU A 81 -1.72 -20.20 19.16
C LEU A 81 -0.39 -19.46 18.91
N GLU A 82 0.74 -20.11 19.19
CA GLU A 82 2.05 -19.51 19.00
C GLU A 82 2.46 -19.39 17.52
N SER A 83 1.97 -20.27 16.64
CA SER A 83 2.34 -20.25 15.21
C SER A 83 1.42 -19.39 14.33
N ARG A 84 0.16 -19.16 14.74
CA ARG A 84 -0.81 -18.32 13.99
C ARG A 84 -0.72 -16.82 14.29
N SER A 85 -0.05 -16.43 15.37
CA SER A 85 0.15 -15.02 15.74
C SER A 85 1.26 -14.31 14.95
N ALA A 86 1.78 -14.94 13.88
CA ALA A 86 2.93 -14.48 13.11
C ALA A 86 2.53 -13.83 11.76
N VAL A 87 1.34 -13.21 11.70
CA VAL A 87 1.17 -12.03 10.84
C VAL A 87 1.84 -10.89 11.59
N ASP A 88 2.81 -10.21 10.99
CA ASP A 88 3.54 -9.10 11.63
C ASP A 88 2.59 -8.02 12.13
N LEU A 89 2.18 -8.13 13.40
CA LEU A 89 1.35 -7.15 14.10
C LEU A 89 1.97 -5.75 13.98
N LEU A 90 3.30 -5.70 14.06
CA LEU A 90 4.10 -4.49 13.82
C LEU A 90 3.84 -3.86 12.44
N ALA A 91 3.76 -4.68 11.38
CA ALA A 91 3.53 -4.20 10.01
C ALA A 91 2.12 -3.62 9.84
N ASN A 92 1.12 -4.14 10.57
CA ASN A 92 -0.22 -3.57 10.57
C ASN A 92 -0.25 -2.18 11.22
N PHE A 93 0.36 -2.02 12.41
CA PHE A 93 0.49 -0.70 13.04
C PHE A 93 1.26 0.28 12.16
N GLN A 94 2.35 -0.16 11.53
CA GLN A 94 3.12 0.67 10.61
C GLN A 94 2.28 1.13 9.41
N ARG A 95 1.48 0.24 8.82
CA ARG A 95 0.59 0.57 7.69
C ARG A 95 -0.49 1.57 8.11
N GLN A 96 -1.12 1.36 9.26
CA GLN A 96 -2.14 2.27 9.80
C GLN A 96 -1.56 3.65 10.08
N ALA A 97 -0.39 3.73 10.74
CA ALA A 97 0.29 4.98 11.02
C ALA A 97 0.64 5.76 9.74
N ARG A 98 1.16 5.07 8.70
CA ARG A 98 1.43 5.69 7.40
C ARG A 98 0.18 6.23 6.71
N GLN A 99 -0.92 5.49 6.77
CA GLN A 99 -2.21 5.93 6.21
C GLN A 99 -2.75 7.15 6.96
N ALA A 100 -2.71 7.14 8.29
CA ALA A 100 -3.16 8.24 9.12
C ALA A 100 -2.32 9.51 8.89
N HIS A 101 -1.00 9.38 8.76
CA HIS A 101 -0.11 10.49 8.41
C HIS A 101 -0.38 11.04 7.01
N LYS A 102 -0.58 10.18 6.00
CA LYS A 102 -0.92 10.62 4.64
C LYS A 102 -2.25 11.38 4.61
N ALA A 103 -3.18 11.04 5.48
CA ALA A 103 -4.47 11.71 5.62
C ALA A 103 -4.44 12.95 6.55
N ASP A 104 -3.25 13.33 7.05
CA ASP A 104 -3.05 14.40 8.05
C ASP A 104 -3.94 14.25 9.30
N ASN A 105 -4.26 13.01 9.68
CA ASN A 105 -5.17 12.70 10.77
C ASN A 105 -4.40 12.45 12.07
N VAL A 106 -4.01 13.54 12.75
CA VAL A 106 -3.22 13.50 14.00
C VAL A 106 -3.94 12.71 15.10
N ARG A 107 -5.28 12.78 15.19
CA ARG A 107 -6.05 12.03 16.20
C ARG A 107 -5.94 10.52 15.98
N ALA A 108 -6.03 10.08 14.73
CA ALA A 108 -5.84 8.67 14.40
C ALA A 108 -4.42 8.21 14.73
N ILE A 109 -3.39 9.03 14.46
CA ILE A 109 -2.00 8.70 14.83
C ILE A 109 -1.86 8.47 16.34
N ILE A 110 -2.44 9.35 17.17
CA ILE A 110 -2.42 9.21 18.63
C ILE A 110 -3.16 7.95 19.07
N SER A 111 -4.34 7.68 18.52
CA SER A 111 -5.11 6.45 18.82
C SER A 111 -4.31 5.19 18.48
N ILE A 112 -3.68 5.15 17.31
CA ILE A 112 -2.87 4.01 16.87
C ILE A 112 -1.68 3.78 17.82
N TRP A 113 -1.06 4.86 18.31
CA TRP A 113 0.00 4.76 19.31
C TRP A 113 -0.50 4.22 20.65
N GLN A 114 -1.66 4.69 21.13
CA GLN A 114 -2.26 4.19 22.36
C GLN A 114 -2.61 2.70 22.26
N ASP A 115 -3.18 2.28 21.13
CA ASP A 115 -3.46 0.88 20.83
C ASP A 115 -2.18 0.03 20.78
N LEU A 116 -1.11 0.58 20.22
CA LEU A 116 0.21 -0.04 20.18
C LEU A 116 0.78 -0.23 21.59
N MET A 117 0.74 0.82 22.42
CA MET A 117 1.24 0.78 23.79
C MET A 117 0.49 -0.25 24.63
N SER A 118 -0.85 -0.24 24.58
CA SER A 118 -1.69 -1.25 25.25
C SER A 118 -1.39 -2.66 24.75
N ALA A 119 -1.29 -2.86 23.43
CA ALA A 119 -0.95 -4.16 22.87
C ALA A 119 0.46 -4.64 23.26
N SER A 120 1.40 -3.71 23.49
CA SER A 120 2.78 -4.04 23.88
C SER A 120 2.90 -4.55 25.32
N GLU A 121 1.98 -4.16 26.20
CA GLU A 121 1.90 -4.66 27.58
C GLU A 121 1.34 -6.09 27.61
N ASP A 122 0.35 -6.37 26.78
CA ASP A 122 -0.32 -7.67 26.74
C ASP A 122 0.42 -8.73 25.90
N LYS A 123 1.26 -8.31 24.94
CA LYS A 123 1.86 -9.21 23.93
C LYS A 123 3.39 -9.11 23.89
N PRO A 124 4.11 -9.98 24.62
CA PRO A 124 5.59 -9.98 24.63
C PRO A 124 6.24 -10.15 23.25
N LYS A 125 5.56 -10.82 22.31
CA LYS A 125 6.04 -10.98 20.92
C LYS A 125 6.16 -9.64 20.19
N LEU A 126 5.29 -8.68 20.48
CA LEU A 126 5.33 -7.36 19.85
C LEU A 126 6.59 -6.59 20.26
N ILE A 127 6.99 -6.73 21.53
CA ILE A 127 8.25 -6.18 22.05
C ILE A 127 9.47 -6.78 21.33
N ILE A 128 9.46 -8.10 21.08
CA ILE A 128 10.52 -8.76 20.31
C ILE A 128 10.57 -8.21 18.88
N GLN A 129 9.43 -8.10 18.21
CA GLN A 129 9.36 -7.54 16.85
C GLN A 129 9.85 -6.09 16.78
N MET A 130 9.53 -5.26 17.79
CA MET A 130 10.04 -3.89 17.90
C MET A 130 11.56 -3.86 18.07
N ARG A 131 12.13 -4.78 18.88
CA ARG A 131 13.59 -4.90 19.05
C ARG A 131 14.30 -5.30 17.76
N GLU A 132 13.70 -6.21 17.01
CA GLU A 132 14.23 -6.68 15.72
C GLU A 132 14.12 -5.61 14.62
N ASN A 133 13.20 -4.64 14.77
CA ASN A 133 12.96 -3.57 13.79
C ASN A 133 13.00 -2.17 14.43
N PRO A 134 14.17 -1.67 14.87
CA PRO A 134 14.30 -0.34 15.49
C PRO A 134 13.79 0.81 14.61
N ASP A 135 13.91 0.66 13.28
CA ASP A 135 13.41 1.62 12.28
C ASP A 135 11.90 1.92 12.44
N PHE A 136 11.14 1.02 13.07
CA PHE A 136 9.74 1.25 13.40
C PHE A 136 9.55 2.39 14.42
N LEU A 137 10.38 2.43 15.47
CA LEU A 137 10.32 3.48 16.50
C LEU A 137 10.94 4.79 16.02
N ASP A 138 11.92 4.73 15.11
CA ASP A 138 12.44 5.92 14.42
C ASP A 138 11.34 6.63 13.62
N TYR A 139 10.43 5.87 12.99
CA TYR A 139 9.27 6.43 12.30
C TYR A 139 8.30 7.13 13.25
N TRP A 140 8.11 6.62 14.47
CA TRP A 140 7.29 7.29 15.48
C TRP A 140 7.91 8.59 15.99
N HIS A 141 9.23 8.62 16.22
CA HIS A 141 9.95 9.87 16.50
C HIS A 141 9.74 10.90 15.39
N PHE A 142 9.86 10.49 14.13
CA PHE A 142 9.52 11.33 12.98
C PHE A 142 8.08 11.87 13.05
N LEU A 143 7.09 11.01 13.29
CA LEU A 143 5.67 11.42 13.36
C LEU A 143 5.41 12.44 14.46
N TRP A 144 6.01 12.27 15.64
CA TRP A 144 5.85 13.19 16.75
C TRP A 144 6.53 14.53 16.49
N CYS A 145 7.68 14.54 15.84
CA CYS A 145 8.31 15.76 15.35
C CYS A 145 7.44 16.46 14.29
N ALA A 146 6.95 15.72 13.28
CA ALA A 146 6.12 16.25 12.20
C ALA A 146 4.78 16.83 12.69
N THR A 147 4.18 16.22 13.71
CA THR A 147 2.88 16.62 14.30
C THR A 147 3.00 17.58 15.49
N ARG A 148 4.22 18.02 15.82
CA ARG A 148 4.53 18.95 16.94
C ARG A 148 4.09 18.43 18.31
N ARG A 149 4.40 17.16 18.62
CA ARG A 149 4.06 16.47 19.88
C ARG A 149 5.31 16.08 20.67
N PRO A 150 5.94 17.02 21.40
CA PRO A 150 7.14 16.73 22.16
C PRO A 150 6.91 15.74 23.31
N GLU A 151 5.71 15.73 23.91
CA GLU A 151 5.34 14.82 24.99
C GLU A 151 5.43 13.34 24.56
N MET A 152 4.90 13.04 23.36
CA MET A 152 4.92 11.69 22.78
C MET A 152 6.33 11.23 22.39
N LEU A 153 7.23 12.18 22.10
CA LEU A 153 8.62 11.88 21.78
C LEU A 153 9.36 11.31 22.99
N GLN A 154 9.12 11.89 24.17
CA GLN A 154 9.67 11.36 25.42
C GLN A 154 9.12 9.97 25.71
N GLU A 155 7.80 9.76 25.55
CA GLU A 155 7.18 8.45 25.76
C GLU A 155 7.77 7.37 24.82
N THR A 156 8.04 7.73 23.55
CA THR A 156 8.68 6.82 22.59
C THR A 156 10.12 6.50 22.99
N SER A 157 10.86 7.47 23.53
CA SER A 157 12.22 7.28 24.05
C SER A 157 12.24 6.41 25.31
N ASP A 158 11.26 6.59 26.20
CA ASP A 158 11.10 5.78 27.41
C ASP A 158 10.74 4.33 27.03
N LEU A 159 9.90 4.14 26.01
CA LEU A 159 9.62 2.82 25.44
C LEU A 159 10.89 2.16 24.90
N MET A 160 11.68 2.88 24.07
CA MET A 160 12.96 2.37 23.55
C MET A 160 13.86 1.88 24.70
N SER A 161 14.02 2.71 25.73
CA SER A 161 14.83 2.39 26.91
C SER A 161 14.32 1.15 27.64
N ARG A 162 12.99 1.04 27.86
CA ARG A 162 12.35 -0.13 28.48
C ARG A 162 12.60 -1.42 27.70
N ILE A 163 12.64 -1.34 26.37
CA ILE A 163 12.89 -2.50 25.51
C ILE A 163 14.38 -2.69 25.20
N GLY A 164 15.28 -1.92 25.80
CA GLY A 164 16.73 -2.07 25.62
C GLY A 164 17.23 -1.60 24.25
N LEU A 165 16.52 -0.67 23.63
CA LEU A 165 16.98 0.08 22.45
C LEU A 165 17.39 1.48 22.86
N GLU A 166 18.41 2.00 22.18
CA GLU A 166 18.87 3.38 22.36
C GLU A 166 18.63 4.17 21.07
N PRO A 167 18.27 5.47 21.16
CA PRO A 167 18.22 6.34 19.99
C PRO A 167 19.55 6.30 19.23
N THR A 168 19.46 6.09 17.91
CA THR A 168 20.62 6.04 17.02
C THR A 168 20.68 7.29 16.15
N LEU A 169 21.74 7.41 15.33
CA LEU A 169 21.81 8.46 14.32
C LEU A 169 20.59 8.45 13.38
N ARG A 170 20.02 7.28 13.08
CA ARG A 170 18.80 7.18 12.26
C ARG A 170 17.60 7.81 12.95
N THR A 171 17.42 7.56 14.25
CA THR A 171 16.39 8.20 15.09
C THR A 171 16.50 9.71 15.02
N TYR A 172 17.71 10.25 15.19
CA TYR A 172 17.95 11.68 15.13
C TYR A 172 17.74 12.29 13.75
N THR A 173 18.15 11.60 12.67
CA THR A 173 17.85 12.01 11.29
C THR A 173 16.34 12.00 11.01
N ALA A 174 15.61 11.00 11.51
CA ALA A 174 14.16 10.93 11.42
C ALA A 174 13.47 12.10 12.15
N MET A 175 13.98 12.48 13.32
CA MET A 175 13.51 13.66 14.06
C MET A 175 13.76 14.96 13.27
N MET A 176 14.96 15.14 12.68
CA MET A 176 15.27 16.31 11.85
C MET A 176 14.31 16.43 10.67
N ASN A 177 14.02 15.32 10.00
CA ASN A 177 13.03 15.28 8.90
C ASN A 177 11.62 15.63 9.37
N GLY A 178 11.21 15.14 10.55
CA GLY A 178 9.94 15.53 11.15
C GLY A 178 9.87 17.05 11.42
N TRP A 179 10.93 17.63 11.98
CA TRP A 179 10.99 19.07 12.22
C TRP A 179 11.07 19.92 10.96
N LYS A 180 11.69 19.39 9.89
CA LYS A 180 11.63 19.99 8.55
C LYS A 180 10.18 20.13 8.08
N ILE A 181 9.37 19.08 8.21
CA ILE A 181 7.93 19.13 7.88
C ILE A 181 7.19 20.12 8.78
N SER A 182 7.48 20.13 10.08
CA SER A 182 6.83 21.03 11.03
C SER A 182 7.35 22.47 11.00
N LYS A 183 8.30 22.78 10.12
CA LYS A 183 8.95 24.09 9.95
C LYS A 183 9.71 24.61 11.17
N ASP A 184 10.48 23.75 11.83
CA ASP A 184 11.23 24.08 13.06
C ASP A 184 12.75 23.90 12.87
N ALA A 185 13.40 24.92 12.33
CA ALA A 185 14.84 24.90 12.04
C ALA A 185 15.70 24.97 13.32
N GLU A 186 15.16 25.58 14.38
CA GLU A 186 15.88 25.75 15.65
C GLU A 186 16.11 24.41 16.33
N LYS A 187 15.12 23.52 16.32
CA LYS A 187 15.29 22.16 16.84
C LYS A 187 16.29 21.32 16.05
N ILE A 188 16.36 21.50 14.72
CA ILE A 188 17.37 20.83 13.89
C ILE A 188 18.77 21.26 14.32
N GLU A 189 19.02 22.56 14.48
CA GLU A 189 20.33 23.06 14.93
C GLU A 189 20.65 22.69 16.38
N ALA A 190 19.67 22.73 17.28
CA ALA A 190 19.85 22.32 18.67
C ALA A 190 20.25 20.84 18.77
N LEU A 191 19.55 19.96 18.03
CA LEU A 191 19.90 18.55 17.95
C LEU A 191 21.28 18.35 17.32
N TRP A 192 21.60 19.09 16.26
CA TRP A 192 22.92 19.05 15.64
C TRP A 192 24.03 19.39 16.64
N GLY A 193 23.87 20.47 17.41
CA GLY A 193 24.81 20.85 18.46
C GLY A 193 25.00 19.76 19.51
N MET A 194 23.92 19.09 19.93
CA MET A 194 24.01 17.95 20.84
C MET A 194 24.81 16.78 20.23
N LEU A 195 24.57 16.42 18.98
CA LEU A 195 25.28 15.31 18.31
C LEU A 195 26.78 15.58 18.17
N ILE A 196 27.16 16.82 17.84
CA ILE A 196 28.56 17.24 17.76
C ILE A 196 29.22 17.19 19.14
N ASN A 197 28.56 17.71 20.18
CA ASN A 197 29.09 17.69 21.56
C ASN A 197 29.25 16.27 22.11
N ALA A 198 28.33 15.37 21.76
CA ALA A 198 28.39 13.96 22.10
C ALA A 198 29.37 13.16 21.23
N LYS A 199 30.06 13.80 20.26
CA LYS A 199 31.01 13.19 19.33
C LYS A 199 30.43 12.00 18.56
N VAL A 200 29.14 12.07 18.21
CA VAL A 200 28.48 11.05 17.40
C VAL A 200 29.07 11.09 16.00
N LYS A 201 29.42 9.92 15.44
CA LYS A 201 29.87 9.81 14.06
C LYS A 201 28.69 10.04 13.12
N LEU A 202 28.63 11.22 12.52
CA LEU A 202 27.59 11.62 11.57
C LEU A 202 27.82 10.96 10.20
N ASP A 203 26.73 10.79 9.44
CA ASP A 203 26.73 10.22 8.10
C ASP A 203 26.21 11.24 7.06
N THR A 204 26.22 10.85 5.78
CA THR A 204 25.78 11.68 4.67
C THR A 204 24.30 12.07 4.79
N HIS A 205 23.45 11.21 5.34
CA HIS A 205 22.02 11.49 5.48
C HIS A 205 21.76 12.57 6.53
N ALA A 206 22.41 12.50 7.69
CA ALA A 206 22.30 13.53 8.73
C ALA A 206 22.76 14.91 8.20
N TRP A 207 23.88 14.95 7.48
CA TRP A 207 24.35 16.18 6.82
C TRP A 207 23.36 16.71 5.79
N THR A 208 22.86 15.84 4.92
CA THR A 208 21.88 16.21 3.89
C THR A 208 20.60 16.75 4.51
N GLU A 209 20.12 16.13 5.59
CA GLU A 209 18.89 16.53 6.27
C GLU A 209 19.04 17.89 6.95
N ARG A 210 20.17 18.15 7.61
CA ARG A 210 20.48 19.48 8.15
C ARG A 210 20.55 20.54 7.06
N ILE A 211 21.35 20.31 6.02
CA ILE A 211 21.61 21.28 4.95
C ILE A 211 20.30 21.60 4.21
N SER A 212 19.59 20.57 3.75
CA SER A 212 18.30 20.77 3.06
C SER A 212 17.25 21.36 3.98
N GLY A 213 17.19 20.93 5.25
CA GLY A 213 16.27 21.46 6.24
C GLY A 213 16.45 22.96 6.48
N LEU A 214 17.67 23.43 6.73
CA LEU A 214 17.95 24.86 6.93
C LEU A 214 17.51 25.70 5.72
N ILE A 215 17.87 25.27 4.51
CA ILE A 215 17.53 25.97 3.28
C ILE A 215 16.01 25.96 3.06
N GLU A 216 15.37 24.79 3.17
CA GLU A 216 13.93 24.62 3.00
C GLU A 216 13.09 25.38 4.03
N LEU A 217 13.67 25.72 5.18
CA LEU A 217 13.05 26.50 6.23
C LEU A 217 13.37 28.00 6.19
N GLY A 218 13.98 28.47 5.11
CA GLY A 218 14.22 29.90 4.88
C GLY A 218 15.48 30.45 5.53
N LYS A 219 16.44 29.58 5.90
CA LYS A 219 17.79 29.95 6.32
C LYS A 219 18.83 29.45 5.30
N PRO A 220 18.81 29.93 4.04
CA PRO A 220 19.67 29.42 2.98
C PRO A 220 21.16 29.65 3.27
N GLU A 221 21.51 30.78 3.89
CA GLU A 221 22.89 31.11 4.26
C GLU A 221 23.46 30.10 5.27
N ASP A 222 22.68 29.75 6.29
CA ASP A 222 23.08 28.76 7.31
C ASP A 222 23.24 27.37 6.69
N GLY A 223 22.35 26.98 5.78
CA GLY A 223 22.45 25.70 5.09
C GLY A 223 23.64 25.62 4.13
N ILE A 224 23.93 26.70 3.39
CA ILE A 224 25.15 26.79 2.57
C ILE A 224 26.39 26.78 3.48
N ALA A 225 26.38 27.48 4.60
CA ALA A 225 27.47 27.47 5.58
C ALA A 225 27.70 26.05 6.16
N ALA A 226 26.62 25.30 6.42
CA ALA A 226 26.71 23.91 6.83
C ALA A 226 27.33 23.01 5.74
N LEU A 227 26.96 23.20 4.46
CA LEU A 227 27.57 22.50 3.33
C LEU A 227 29.07 22.83 3.21
N VAL A 228 29.44 24.11 3.34
CA VAL A 228 30.85 24.54 3.36
C VAL A 228 31.61 23.93 4.54
N ASN A 229 30.99 23.82 5.71
CA ASN A 229 31.59 23.20 6.88
C ASN A 229 31.88 21.70 6.64
N MET A 230 30.90 20.95 6.12
CA MET A 230 31.08 19.54 5.75
C MET A 230 32.30 19.34 4.85
N PHE A 231 32.41 20.20 3.82
CA PHE A 231 33.55 20.17 2.90
C PHE A 231 34.89 20.50 3.55
N LYS A 232 34.92 21.52 4.42
CA LYS A 232 36.14 21.88 5.17
C LYS A 232 36.62 20.73 6.03
N LEU A 233 35.71 20.08 6.77
CA LEU A 233 36.04 18.91 7.60
C LEU A 233 36.59 17.75 6.75
N TRP A 234 35.99 17.48 5.59
CA TRP A 234 36.48 16.46 4.66
C TRP A 234 37.89 16.79 4.13
N LYS A 235 38.11 18.01 3.64
CA LYS A 235 39.43 18.43 3.12
C LYS A 235 40.51 18.38 4.19
N ASP A 236 40.19 18.80 5.41
CA ASP A 236 41.11 18.71 6.55
C ASP A 236 41.47 17.25 6.87
N ALA A 237 40.48 16.36 6.98
CA ALA A 237 40.66 14.93 7.22
C ALA A 237 41.52 14.25 6.14
N VAL A 238 41.28 14.60 4.86
CA VAL A 238 42.09 14.10 3.74
C VAL A 238 43.53 14.61 3.81
N SER A 239 43.74 15.89 4.15
CA SER A 239 45.08 16.46 4.28
C SER A 239 45.90 15.82 5.42
N ARG A 240 45.22 15.43 6.51
CA ARG A 240 45.79 14.67 7.63
C ARG A 240 45.93 13.17 7.36
N ARG A 241 45.61 12.70 6.14
CA ARG A 241 45.59 11.27 5.76
C ARG A 241 44.66 10.41 6.62
N ALA A 242 43.60 11.00 7.15
CA ALA A 242 42.61 10.34 8.00
C ALA A 242 41.17 10.50 7.44
N PRO A 243 40.89 10.08 6.18
CA PRO A 243 39.59 10.31 5.53
C PRO A 243 38.41 9.65 6.26
N HIS A 244 38.65 8.66 7.12
CA HIS A 244 37.62 7.99 7.91
C HIS A 244 37.04 8.85 9.05
N GLU A 245 37.67 9.99 9.36
CA GLU A 245 37.24 10.93 10.40
C GLU A 245 36.17 11.92 9.93
N ALA A 246 35.96 12.06 8.61
CA ALA A 246 34.99 12.98 8.04
C ALA A 246 34.13 12.31 6.97
N VAL A 247 32.96 12.87 6.73
CA VAL A 247 32.04 12.38 5.70
C VAL A 247 32.44 12.95 4.35
N GLN A 248 32.66 12.08 3.37
CA GLN A 248 32.90 12.51 1.99
C GLN A 248 31.64 13.17 1.43
N PRO A 249 31.70 14.42 0.95
CA PRO A 249 30.58 15.04 0.28
C PRO A 249 30.22 14.28 -1.01
N THR A 250 28.93 13.98 -1.17
CA THR A 250 28.38 13.30 -2.35
C THR A 250 27.41 14.22 -3.08
N ILE A 251 27.04 13.84 -4.31
CA ILE A 251 26.02 14.56 -5.09
C ILE A 251 24.67 14.65 -4.34
N GLU A 252 24.35 13.72 -3.44
CA GLU A 252 23.11 13.74 -2.65
C GLU A 252 22.98 15.00 -1.79
N VAL A 253 24.08 15.43 -1.17
CA VAL A 253 24.10 16.63 -0.31
C VAL A 253 23.87 17.89 -1.14
N PHE A 254 24.53 17.97 -2.30
CA PHE A 254 24.32 19.05 -3.27
C PHE A 254 22.92 19.05 -3.84
N ASN A 255 22.35 17.89 -4.17
CA ASN A 255 20.97 17.76 -4.62
C ASN A 255 19.98 18.25 -3.55
N GLY A 256 20.26 17.98 -2.26
CA GLY A 256 19.49 18.52 -1.14
C GLY A 256 19.55 20.04 -1.07
N ALA A 257 20.75 20.63 -1.16
CA ALA A 257 20.92 22.07 -1.16
C ALA A 257 20.29 22.74 -2.40
N PHE A 258 20.57 22.20 -3.58
CA PHE A 258 20.05 22.66 -4.87
C PHE A 258 18.52 22.69 -4.86
N ARG A 259 17.88 21.60 -4.45
CA ARG A 259 16.41 21.51 -4.35
C ARG A 259 15.81 22.57 -3.42
N GLY A 260 16.47 22.85 -2.29
CA GLY A 260 16.00 23.87 -1.37
C GLY A 260 16.18 25.30 -1.90
N LEU A 261 17.23 25.53 -2.69
CA LEU A 261 17.62 26.84 -3.20
C LEU A 261 16.90 27.23 -4.50
N ILE A 262 16.70 26.29 -5.43
CA ILE A 262 16.29 26.59 -6.81
C ILE A 262 15.04 27.45 -6.93
N ARG A 263 14.09 27.32 -5.99
CA ARG A 263 12.85 28.12 -5.93
C ARG A 263 12.99 29.50 -5.30
N ARG A 264 14.06 29.72 -4.53
CA ARG A 264 14.31 30.94 -3.76
C ARG A 264 15.35 31.82 -4.42
N ASP A 265 16.43 31.19 -4.85
CA ASP A 265 17.56 31.82 -5.51
C ASP A 265 18.13 30.85 -6.55
N LYS A 266 17.63 30.97 -7.79
CA LYS A 266 18.06 30.16 -8.94
C LYS A 266 19.56 30.31 -9.18
N LYS A 267 20.11 31.52 -9.00
CA LYS A 267 21.53 31.80 -9.20
C LYS A 267 22.37 31.04 -8.18
N ALA A 268 22.07 31.18 -6.89
CA ALA A 268 22.79 30.46 -5.83
C ALA A 268 22.66 28.93 -5.98
N ALA A 269 21.51 28.43 -6.43
CA ALA A 269 21.32 27.01 -6.69
C ALA A 269 22.31 26.51 -7.78
N TYR A 270 22.39 27.18 -8.92
CA TYR A 270 23.34 26.79 -9.97
C TYR A 270 24.80 26.98 -9.54
N GLU A 271 25.13 28.02 -8.77
CA GLU A 271 26.47 28.18 -8.18
C GLU A 271 26.88 27.00 -7.27
N VAL A 272 25.92 26.41 -6.54
CA VAL A 272 26.14 25.20 -5.72
C VAL A 272 26.43 23.97 -6.59
N LEU A 273 25.76 23.80 -7.73
CA LEU A 273 26.07 22.72 -8.68
C LEU A 273 27.41 22.94 -9.40
N GLU A 274 27.72 24.17 -9.79
CA GLU A 274 29.01 24.52 -10.37
C GLU A 274 30.16 24.26 -9.38
N TRP A 275 29.93 24.54 -8.09
CA TRP A 275 30.86 24.16 -7.05
C TRP A 275 31.05 22.64 -6.95
N ALA A 276 29.98 21.85 -6.98
CA ALA A 276 30.08 20.39 -7.02
C ALA A 276 30.96 19.92 -8.19
N GLY A 277 30.73 20.49 -9.39
CA GLY A 277 31.51 20.19 -10.60
C GLY A 277 33.00 20.52 -10.46
N ARG A 278 33.34 21.67 -9.85
CA ARG A 278 34.74 22.05 -9.56
C ARG A 278 35.45 21.08 -8.60
N GLU A 279 34.70 20.43 -7.73
CA GLU A 279 35.21 19.41 -6.80
C GLU A 279 35.17 17.99 -7.41
N GLY A 280 34.81 17.86 -8.69
CA GLY A 280 34.74 16.58 -9.41
C GLY A 280 33.51 15.73 -9.09
N ILE A 281 32.50 16.31 -8.41
CA ILE A 281 31.23 15.63 -8.09
C ILE A 281 30.26 15.88 -9.24
N LYS A 282 29.93 14.81 -9.96
CA LYS A 282 29.08 14.87 -11.16
C LYS A 282 27.60 14.84 -10.81
N PRO A 283 26.75 15.60 -11.54
CA PRO A 283 25.29 15.43 -11.50
C PRO A 283 24.86 13.99 -11.76
N ASP A 284 23.71 13.62 -11.19
CA ASP A 284 23.07 12.32 -11.40
C ASP A 284 21.62 12.50 -11.92
N VAL A 285 20.91 11.38 -12.14
CA VAL A 285 19.52 11.41 -12.62
C VAL A 285 18.61 12.23 -11.68
N ARG A 286 18.92 12.24 -10.38
CA ARG A 286 18.18 13.00 -9.38
C ARG A 286 18.42 14.51 -9.51
N THR A 287 19.65 14.94 -9.82
CA THR A 287 19.96 16.34 -10.14
C THR A 287 19.10 16.81 -11.31
N TYR A 288 19.08 16.07 -12.41
CA TYR A 288 18.29 16.40 -13.59
C TYR A 288 16.78 16.37 -13.32
N ASN A 289 16.29 15.39 -12.55
CA ASN A 289 14.88 15.34 -12.14
C ASN A 289 14.46 16.54 -11.27
N ILE A 290 15.36 17.12 -10.48
CA ILE A 290 15.07 18.37 -9.74
C ILE A 290 14.97 19.53 -10.73
N ILE A 291 15.94 19.69 -11.63
CA ILE A 291 15.94 20.80 -12.61
C ILE A 291 14.71 20.72 -13.51
N LEU A 292 14.40 19.53 -14.04
CA LEU A 292 13.27 19.30 -14.93
C LEU A 292 11.93 19.71 -14.31
N ARG A 293 11.70 19.38 -13.02
CA ARG A 293 10.49 19.81 -12.29
C ARG A 293 10.37 21.32 -12.19
N GLU A 294 11.48 22.01 -11.96
CA GLU A 294 11.47 23.47 -11.83
C GLU A 294 11.33 24.16 -13.20
N THR A 295 11.96 23.63 -14.26
CA THR A 295 11.77 24.11 -15.65
C THR A 295 10.30 24.06 -16.06
N PHE A 296 9.61 22.95 -15.81
CA PHE A 296 8.16 22.84 -16.07
C PHE A 296 7.35 23.86 -15.25
N ARG A 297 7.67 24.00 -13.96
CA ARG A 297 6.98 24.94 -13.07
C ARG A 297 7.11 26.41 -13.52
N GLU A 298 8.28 26.79 -14.05
CA GLU A 298 8.54 28.14 -14.54
C GLU A 298 7.87 28.42 -15.90
N LYS A 299 7.15 27.44 -16.48
CA LYS A 299 6.61 27.46 -17.84
C LYS A 299 7.70 27.78 -18.88
N GLU A 300 8.94 27.41 -18.58
CA GLU A 300 10.02 27.54 -19.54
C GLU A 300 9.75 26.58 -20.70
N ASP A 301 9.83 27.11 -21.92
CA ASP A 301 9.50 26.50 -23.20
C ASP A 301 10.14 25.11 -23.40
N HIS A 302 9.58 24.29 -24.29
CA HIS A 302 10.04 22.95 -24.67
C HIS A 302 11.56 22.86 -24.92
N ALA A 303 12.17 23.96 -25.39
CA ALA A 303 13.61 24.09 -25.54
C ALA A 303 14.40 23.78 -24.25
N GLY A 304 13.89 24.17 -23.08
CA GLY A 304 14.52 23.89 -21.78
C GLY A 304 14.54 22.39 -21.49
N VAL A 305 13.42 21.70 -21.69
CA VAL A 305 13.28 20.25 -21.49
C VAL A 305 14.19 19.48 -22.44
N GLN A 306 14.19 19.83 -23.72
CA GLN A 306 15.07 19.21 -24.72
C GLN A 306 16.55 19.38 -24.37
N ASN A 307 16.95 20.58 -23.95
CA ASN A 307 18.34 20.86 -23.56
C ASN A 307 18.76 20.05 -22.33
N LEU A 308 17.86 19.86 -21.37
CA LEU A 308 18.12 19.02 -20.20
C LEU A 308 18.29 17.56 -20.57
N LEU A 309 17.38 17.00 -21.38
CA LEU A 309 17.46 15.61 -21.84
C LEU A 309 18.71 15.35 -22.70
N LYS A 310 19.07 16.29 -23.59
CA LYS A 310 20.34 16.25 -24.33
C LYS A 310 21.54 16.32 -23.40
N GLY A 311 21.47 17.13 -22.34
CA GLY A 311 22.49 17.22 -21.30
C GLY A 311 22.68 15.89 -20.57
N MET A 312 21.58 15.20 -20.22
CA MET A 312 21.61 13.86 -19.62
C MET A 312 22.28 12.85 -20.57
N ALA A 313 21.85 12.82 -21.82
CA ALA A 313 22.40 11.92 -22.84
C ALA A 313 23.89 12.15 -23.09
N ALA A 314 24.33 13.42 -23.19
CA ALA A 314 25.73 13.79 -23.36
C ALA A 314 26.62 13.36 -22.17
N GLN A 315 26.04 13.23 -20.98
CA GLN A 315 26.72 12.74 -19.78
C GLN A 315 26.57 11.22 -19.56
N GLY A 316 25.87 10.51 -20.46
CA GLY A 316 25.59 9.09 -20.33
C GLY A 316 24.63 8.76 -19.18
N ILE A 317 23.77 9.70 -18.80
CA ILE A 317 22.76 9.53 -17.75
C ILE A 317 21.44 9.16 -18.43
N GLU A 318 20.94 7.95 -18.18
CA GLU A 318 19.65 7.51 -18.71
C GLU A 318 18.50 8.05 -17.84
N PRO A 319 17.43 8.60 -18.44
CA PRO A 319 16.21 8.94 -17.73
C PRO A 319 15.57 7.74 -17.03
N ASP A 320 15.06 7.96 -15.82
CA ASP A 320 14.41 6.93 -15.03
C ASP A 320 12.88 7.09 -15.03
N ASN A 321 12.20 6.17 -14.34
CA ASN A 321 10.75 6.22 -14.20
C ASN A 321 10.25 7.54 -13.59
N ALA A 322 11.03 8.17 -12.71
CA ALA A 322 10.66 9.45 -12.13
C ALA A 322 10.78 10.58 -13.15
N THR A 323 11.81 10.58 -14.03
CA THR A 323 11.93 11.54 -15.14
C THR A 323 10.68 11.51 -16.02
N PHE A 324 10.21 10.33 -16.41
CA PHE A 324 9.01 10.20 -17.24
C PHE A 324 7.73 10.60 -16.50
N THR A 325 7.60 10.25 -15.21
CA THR A 325 6.46 10.73 -14.42
C THR A 325 6.42 12.26 -14.36
N ILE A 326 7.57 12.93 -14.23
CA ILE A 326 7.64 14.41 -14.23
C ILE A 326 7.17 14.98 -15.58
N ILE A 327 7.64 14.43 -16.70
CA ILE A 327 7.22 14.88 -18.03
C ILE A 327 5.71 14.67 -18.22
N LEU A 328 5.18 13.53 -17.79
CA LEU A 328 3.76 13.22 -17.91
C LEU A 328 2.87 14.07 -17.01
N GLU A 329 3.31 14.39 -15.79
CA GLU A 329 2.59 15.31 -14.90
C GLU A 329 2.42 16.69 -15.54
N GLU A 330 3.47 17.20 -16.20
CA GLU A 330 3.36 18.46 -16.96
C GLU A 330 2.39 18.34 -18.13
N VAL A 331 2.55 17.29 -18.94
CA VAL A 331 1.68 17.05 -20.10
C VAL A 331 0.23 16.99 -19.61
N LEU A 332 -0.08 16.20 -18.58
CA LEU A 332 -1.40 16.14 -17.98
C LEU A 332 -1.91 17.50 -17.52
N GLY A 333 -1.07 18.28 -16.82
CA GLY A 333 -1.40 19.62 -16.35
C GLY A 333 -1.75 20.59 -17.49
N SER A 334 -1.02 20.53 -18.60
CA SER A 334 -1.28 21.36 -19.79
C SER A 334 -2.53 20.92 -20.56
N LEU A 335 -2.92 19.65 -20.45
CA LEU A 335 -3.99 19.07 -21.26
C LEU A 335 -5.40 19.14 -20.67
N VAL A 336 -5.57 19.50 -19.39
CA VAL A 336 -6.88 19.54 -18.70
C VAL A 336 -7.92 20.43 -19.41
N HIS A 337 -7.47 21.49 -20.09
CA HIS A 337 -8.32 22.42 -20.85
C HIS A 337 -7.98 22.47 -22.33
N ALA A 338 -7.09 21.60 -22.80
CA ALA A 338 -6.62 21.58 -24.17
C ALA A 338 -7.66 20.99 -25.14
N THR A 339 -7.71 21.56 -26.34
CA THR A 339 -8.41 21.02 -27.50
C THR A 339 -7.76 19.71 -27.98
N ALA A 340 -8.47 18.92 -28.79
CA ALA A 340 -7.92 17.69 -29.36
C ALA A 340 -6.62 17.92 -30.15
N ALA A 341 -6.52 19.04 -30.87
CA ALA A 341 -5.32 19.41 -31.63
C ALA A 341 -4.13 19.73 -30.71
N GLU A 342 -4.37 20.46 -29.61
CA GLU A 342 -3.34 20.78 -28.61
C GLU A 342 -2.88 19.53 -27.86
N GLN A 343 -3.79 18.59 -27.56
CA GLN A 343 -3.45 17.28 -26.98
C GLN A 343 -2.54 16.46 -27.90
N VAL A 344 -2.89 16.37 -29.19
CA VAL A 344 -2.05 15.68 -30.20
C VAL A 344 -0.68 16.36 -30.33
N ALA A 345 -0.66 17.69 -30.35
CA ALA A 345 0.58 18.45 -30.41
C ALA A 345 1.48 18.15 -29.20
N ALA A 346 0.93 18.19 -27.97
CA ALA A 346 1.69 17.89 -26.76
C ALA A 346 2.27 16.46 -26.76
N VAL A 347 1.47 15.45 -27.14
CA VAL A 347 1.92 14.06 -27.26
C VAL A 347 3.10 13.95 -28.23
N ASN A 348 2.97 14.55 -29.42
CA ASN A 348 4.03 14.53 -30.42
C ASN A 348 5.28 15.29 -29.97
N THR A 349 5.12 16.41 -29.27
CA THR A 349 6.25 17.17 -28.73
C THR A 349 7.03 16.35 -27.72
N VAL A 350 6.36 15.63 -26.82
CA VAL A 350 7.07 14.77 -25.85
C VAL A 350 7.87 13.68 -26.56
N PHE A 351 7.29 13.02 -27.58
CA PHE A 351 8.04 12.04 -28.36
C PHE A 351 9.23 12.69 -29.08
N ALA A 352 9.05 13.86 -29.68
CA ALA A 352 10.14 14.60 -30.31
C ALA A 352 11.23 15.02 -29.32
N ASP A 353 10.89 15.36 -28.08
CA ASP A 353 11.84 15.72 -27.03
C ASP A 353 12.68 14.49 -26.62
N ILE A 354 12.05 13.32 -26.51
CA ILE A 354 12.70 12.03 -26.19
C ILE A 354 13.63 11.61 -27.33
N GLU A 355 13.13 11.61 -28.57
CA GLU A 355 13.91 11.24 -29.76
C GLU A 355 15.05 12.23 -30.03
N GLY A 356 14.78 13.53 -29.86
CA GLY A 356 15.77 14.60 -30.00
C GLY A 356 16.89 14.55 -28.97
N ALA A 357 16.68 13.84 -27.86
CA ALA A 357 17.70 13.51 -26.87
C ALA A 357 18.45 12.20 -27.18
N GLY A 358 18.07 11.49 -28.25
CA GLY A 358 18.67 10.20 -28.63
C GLY A 358 18.16 9.01 -27.82
N LEU A 359 17.02 9.15 -27.14
CA LEU A 359 16.41 8.10 -26.31
C LEU A 359 15.38 7.31 -27.11
N GLN A 360 15.23 6.02 -26.78
CA GLN A 360 14.21 5.16 -27.39
C GLN A 360 12.98 5.05 -26.48
N THR A 361 11.80 5.23 -27.08
CA THR A 361 10.53 5.01 -26.37
C THR A 361 10.30 3.52 -26.18
N ASN A 362 10.01 3.08 -24.95
CA ASN A 362 9.70 1.69 -24.63
C ASN A 362 8.21 1.46 -24.33
N MET A 363 7.81 0.19 -24.16
CA MET A 363 6.40 -0.17 -23.90
C MET A 363 5.85 0.42 -22.59
N GLU A 364 6.67 0.61 -21.56
CA GLU A 364 6.23 1.24 -20.32
C GLU A 364 5.90 2.72 -20.54
N MET A 365 6.73 3.42 -21.31
CA MET A 365 6.52 4.83 -21.67
C MET A 365 5.24 5.01 -22.49
N TYR A 366 5.00 4.16 -23.49
CA TYR A 366 3.74 4.15 -24.22
C TYR A 366 2.54 3.92 -23.31
N GLY A 367 2.65 3.02 -22.32
CA GLY A 367 1.57 2.71 -21.39
C GLY A 367 1.24 3.90 -20.50
N LYS A 368 2.27 4.59 -19.98
CA LYS A 368 2.09 5.79 -19.16
C LYS A 368 1.57 6.99 -19.97
N MET A 369 2.01 7.18 -21.21
CA MET A 369 1.48 8.22 -22.10
C MET A 369 0.01 7.96 -22.44
N LEU A 370 -0.32 6.70 -22.75
CA LEU A 370 -1.70 6.29 -23.00
C LEU A 370 -2.58 6.50 -21.77
N PHE A 371 -2.10 6.12 -20.58
CA PHE A 371 -2.79 6.37 -19.31
C PHE A 371 -3.02 7.85 -19.08
N ALA A 372 -2.01 8.69 -19.34
CA ALA A 372 -2.10 10.13 -19.17
C ALA A 372 -3.23 10.71 -20.04
N VAL A 373 -3.18 10.51 -21.36
CA VAL A 373 -4.20 11.01 -22.28
C VAL A 373 -5.59 10.42 -21.95
N SER A 374 -5.64 9.14 -21.56
CA SER A 374 -6.90 8.45 -21.28
C SER A 374 -7.58 8.90 -20.00
N SER A 375 -6.81 9.32 -19.00
CA SER A 375 -7.31 9.78 -17.69
C SER A 375 -7.86 11.21 -17.71
N LEU A 376 -7.66 11.95 -18.81
CA LEU A 376 -8.20 13.29 -18.98
C LEU A 376 -9.72 13.23 -19.23
N SER A 377 -10.47 14.09 -18.52
CA SER A 377 -11.91 14.23 -18.73
C SER A 377 -12.24 14.66 -20.17
N ASN A 378 -11.41 15.51 -20.76
CA ASN A 378 -11.46 15.97 -22.15
C ASN A 378 -10.53 15.21 -23.11
N GLY A 379 -9.93 14.07 -22.71
CA GLY A 379 -8.98 13.32 -23.53
C GLY A 379 -9.55 12.90 -24.89
N SER A 380 -8.91 13.28 -25.99
CA SER A 380 -9.42 13.04 -27.34
C SER A 380 -9.06 11.65 -27.88
N GLU A 381 -9.85 11.10 -28.82
CA GLU A 381 -9.48 9.84 -29.51
C GLU A 381 -8.25 10.06 -30.39
N GLU A 382 -8.11 11.26 -30.94
CA GLU A 382 -7.01 11.67 -31.80
C GLU A 382 -5.67 11.63 -31.06
N ALA A 383 -5.64 11.99 -29.77
CA ALA A 383 -4.45 11.91 -28.95
C ALA A 383 -4.06 10.44 -28.64
N ILE A 384 -5.05 9.56 -28.43
CA ILE A 384 -4.82 8.11 -28.30
C ILE A 384 -4.28 7.53 -29.61
N GLU A 385 -4.83 7.96 -30.75
CA GLU A 385 -4.38 7.54 -32.07
C GLU A 385 -2.96 8.04 -32.36
N ALA A 386 -2.59 9.24 -31.92
CA ALA A 386 -1.23 9.76 -32.02
C ALA A 386 -0.22 8.85 -31.28
N VAL A 387 -0.54 8.44 -30.05
CA VAL A 387 0.27 7.45 -29.30
C VAL A 387 0.36 6.13 -30.06
N GLN A 388 -0.76 5.61 -30.57
CA GLN A 388 -0.78 4.37 -31.33
C GLN A 388 0.05 4.44 -32.62
N LYS A 389 -0.03 5.56 -33.34
CA LYS A 389 0.69 5.81 -34.59
C LYS A 389 2.19 5.84 -34.33
N HIS A 390 2.62 6.57 -33.30
CA HIS A 390 4.01 6.64 -32.91
C HIS A 390 4.56 5.26 -32.52
N MET A 391 3.77 4.48 -31.77
CA MET A 391 4.11 3.12 -31.37
C MET A 391 4.31 2.17 -32.57
N ARG A 392 3.42 2.24 -33.57
CA ARG A 392 3.54 1.45 -34.82
C ARG A 392 4.80 1.79 -35.61
N GLN A 393 5.17 3.07 -35.66
CA GLN A 393 6.38 3.52 -36.36
C GLN A 393 7.66 2.97 -35.71
N HIS A 394 7.61 2.69 -34.40
CA HIS A 394 8.73 2.16 -33.61
C HIS A 394 8.69 0.63 -33.44
N GLY A 395 8.01 -0.09 -34.34
CA GLY A 395 8.03 -1.55 -34.37
C GLY A 395 7.08 -2.22 -33.36
N HIS A 396 6.15 -1.47 -32.78
CA HIS A 396 5.17 -1.97 -31.82
C HIS A 396 3.73 -1.85 -32.42
N PRO A 397 3.23 -2.88 -33.12
CA PRO A 397 2.00 -2.77 -33.91
C PRO A 397 0.71 -2.77 -33.07
N SER A 398 0.75 -3.38 -31.87
CA SER A 398 -0.41 -3.62 -31.01
C SER A 398 -0.14 -3.18 -29.58
N PHE A 399 -1.18 -2.66 -28.93
CA PHE A 399 -1.15 -2.34 -27.51
C PHE A 399 -0.95 -3.60 -26.66
N SER A 400 -0.25 -3.45 -25.54
CA SER A 400 -0.14 -4.51 -24.55
C SER A 400 -1.48 -4.74 -23.84
N PRO A 401 -1.70 -5.90 -23.18
CA PRO A 401 -2.91 -6.14 -22.38
C PRO A 401 -3.20 -5.03 -21.37
N HIS A 402 -2.16 -4.47 -20.74
CA HIS A 402 -2.30 -3.35 -19.80
C HIS A 402 -2.78 -2.05 -20.47
N MET A 403 -2.29 -1.74 -21.67
CA MET A 403 -2.73 -0.59 -22.45
C MET A 403 -4.19 -0.71 -22.91
N VAL A 404 -4.61 -1.92 -23.30
CA VAL A 404 -6.02 -2.16 -23.67
C VAL A 404 -6.93 -2.03 -22.44
N LEU A 405 -6.49 -2.48 -21.26
CA LEU A 405 -7.20 -2.25 -20.01
C LEU A 405 -7.40 -0.75 -19.73
N ILE A 406 -6.37 0.08 -19.91
CA ILE A 406 -6.47 1.55 -19.74
C ILE A 406 -7.58 2.12 -20.64
N LEU A 407 -7.66 1.65 -21.88
CA LEU A 407 -8.70 2.10 -22.80
C LEU A 407 -10.09 1.64 -22.36
N ILE A 408 -10.26 0.37 -21.98
CA ILE A 408 -11.54 -0.16 -21.47
C ILE A 408 -12.02 0.67 -20.27
N ASP A 409 -11.15 0.95 -19.30
CA ASP A 409 -11.50 1.77 -18.13
C ASP A 409 -11.99 3.16 -18.55
N ARG A 410 -11.35 3.77 -19.55
CA ARG A 410 -11.79 5.05 -20.11
C ARG A 410 -13.17 4.96 -20.77
N TYR A 411 -13.46 3.90 -21.54
CA TYR A 411 -14.78 3.68 -22.12
C TYR A 411 -15.86 3.62 -21.03
N LEU A 412 -15.59 2.89 -19.95
CA LEU A 412 -16.50 2.77 -18.81
C LEU A 412 -16.69 4.09 -18.05
N GLN A 413 -15.61 4.84 -17.80
CA GLN A 413 -15.67 6.13 -17.11
C GLN A 413 -16.49 7.18 -17.88
N ARG A 414 -16.52 7.10 -19.21
CA ARG A 414 -17.27 8.03 -20.07
C ARG A 414 -18.72 7.63 -20.28
N GLY A 415 -19.17 6.52 -19.69
CA GLY A 415 -20.52 6.00 -19.93
C GLY A 415 -20.73 5.62 -21.40
N LEU A 416 -19.66 5.29 -22.12
CA LEU A 416 -19.77 4.78 -23.49
C LEU A 416 -20.19 3.30 -23.39
N HIS A 417 -21.50 3.08 -23.26
CA HIS A 417 -22.10 1.75 -23.13
C HIS A 417 -22.21 1.06 -24.51
N ASP A 418 -21.09 0.94 -25.23
CA ASP A 418 -21.04 0.24 -26.52
C ASP A 418 -20.17 -1.03 -26.42
N SER A 419 -20.84 -2.17 -26.23
CA SER A 419 -20.19 -3.49 -26.22
C SER A 419 -19.52 -3.82 -27.56
N THR A 420 -20.02 -3.27 -28.67
CA THR A 420 -19.44 -3.49 -30.01
C THR A 420 -18.11 -2.76 -30.16
N ALA A 421 -17.99 -1.55 -29.59
CA ALA A 421 -16.73 -0.82 -29.57
C ALA A 421 -15.65 -1.55 -28.75
N ILE A 422 -16.02 -2.08 -27.58
CA ILE A 422 -15.13 -2.88 -26.72
C ILE A 422 -14.68 -4.15 -27.46
N GLN A 423 -15.61 -4.87 -28.11
CA GLN A 423 -15.29 -6.08 -28.87
C GLN A 423 -14.33 -5.77 -30.05
N LYS A 424 -14.60 -4.71 -30.82
CA LYS A 424 -13.71 -4.26 -31.91
C LYS A 424 -12.33 -3.87 -31.40
N LEU A 425 -12.24 -3.26 -30.22
CA LEU A 425 -10.96 -2.90 -29.61
C LEU A 425 -10.14 -4.16 -29.26
N LEU A 426 -10.78 -5.16 -28.67
CA LEU A 426 -10.13 -6.44 -28.33
C LEU A 426 -9.63 -7.16 -29.60
N GLU A 427 -10.47 -7.26 -30.63
CA GLU A 427 -10.12 -7.88 -31.92
C GLU A 427 -8.96 -7.16 -32.60
N LYS A 428 -8.99 -5.82 -32.65
CA LYS A 428 -7.91 -4.98 -33.22
C LYS A 428 -6.55 -5.25 -32.60
N HIS A 429 -6.53 -5.69 -31.34
CA HIS A 429 -5.32 -5.92 -30.56
C HIS A 429 -4.99 -7.41 -30.34
N GLY A 430 -5.68 -8.32 -31.04
CA GLY A 430 -5.42 -9.75 -30.96
C GLY A 430 -5.79 -10.36 -29.60
N LEU A 431 -6.71 -9.73 -28.86
CA LEU A 431 -7.22 -10.20 -27.57
C LEU A 431 -8.54 -10.94 -27.78
N THR A 432 -8.49 -12.01 -28.57
CA THR A 432 -9.69 -12.72 -29.04
C THR A 432 -10.22 -13.76 -28.06
N GLY A 433 -9.42 -14.15 -27.08
CA GLY A 433 -9.77 -15.17 -26.09
C GLY A 433 -8.99 -15.04 -24.79
N ILE A 434 -9.46 -15.69 -23.74
CA ILE A 434 -8.86 -15.60 -22.40
C ILE A 434 -7.38 -16.04 -22.36
N ASP A 435 -6.95 -16.91 -23.26
CA ASP A 435 -5.55 -17.31 -23.45
C ASP A 435 -4.64 -16.12 -23.80
N THR A 436 -5.19 -15.12 -24.48
CA THR A 436 -4.53 -13.86 -24.83
C THR A 436 -4.80 -12.80 -23.76
N GLY A 437 -3.88 -12.66 -22.80
CA GLY A 437 -3.92 -11.60 -21.78
C GLY A 437 -3.89 -12.08 -20.34
N ASP A 438 -3.70 -11.13 -19.42
CA ASP A 438 -3.59 -11.42 -17.99
C ASP A 438 -4.96 -11.46 -17.31
N GLN A 439 -5.00 -11.99 -16.09
CA GLN A 439 -6.23 -12.06 -15.30
C GLN A 439 -6.86 -10.68 -15.09
N ARG A 440 -6.04 -9.64 -14.96
CA ARG A 440 -6.54 -8.29 -14.70
C ARG A 440 -7.33 -7.75 -15.89
N LEU A 441 -6.82 -7.89 -17.10
CA LEU A 441 -7.52 -7.49 -18.32
C LEU A 441 -8.89 -8.15 -18.39
N TRP A 442 -8.96 -9.48 -18.29
CA TRP A 442 -10.21 -10.21 -18.48
C TRP A 442 -11.24 -9.96 -17.37
N GLU A 443 -10.80 -9.68 -16.13
CA GLU A 443 -11.71 -9.20 -15.08
C GLU A 443 -12.33 -7.83 -15.42
N HIS A 444 -11.58 -6.91 -16.03
CA HIS A 444 -12.11 -5.60 -16.45
C HIS A 444 -12.98 -5.73 -17.71
N VAL A 445 -12.60 -6.58 -18.66
CA VAL A 445 -13.40 -6.87 -19.87
C VAL A 445 -14.76 -7.46 -19.46
N LEU A 446 -14.78 -8.40 -18.50
CA LEU A 446 -16.01 -8.96 -17.94
C LEU A 446 -16.88 -7.88 -17.31
N SER A 447 -16.28 -7.02 -16.46
CA SER A 447 -16.96 -5.85 -15.89
C SER A 447 -17.55 -4.96 -16.99
N ALA A 448 -16.79 -4.73 -18.05
CA ALA A 448 -17.17 -3.83 -19.11
C ALA A 448 -18.37 -4.36 -19.92
N PHE A 449 -18.35 -5.62 -20.32
CA PHE A 449 -19.50 -6.24 -20.99
C PHE A 449 -20.74 -6.28 -20.08
N ALA A 450 -20.57 -6.53 -18.78
CA ALA A 450 -21.67 -6.50 -17.83
C ALA A 450 -22.30 -5.10 -17.70
N MET A 451 -21.49 -4.06 -17.56
CA MET A 451 -21.94 -2.67 -17.44
C MET A 451 -22.49 -2.08 -18.74
N THR A 452 -22.17 -2.67 -19.89
CA THR A 452 -22.72 -2.26 -21.20
C THR A 452 -23.97 -3.04 -21.59
N GLY A 453 -24.42 -4.00 -20.75
CA GLY A 453 -25.64 -4.77 -20.94
C GLY A 453 -25.48 -6.04 -21.78
N ASP A 454 -24.28 -6.35 -22.27
CA ASP A 454 -23.99 -7.62 -22.94
C ASP A 454 -23.70 -8.73 -21.91
N THR A 455 -24.74 -9.10 -21.17
CA THR A 455 -24.66 -10.12 -20.11
C THR A 455 -24.30 -11.49 -20.65
N ALA A 456 -24.64 -11.79 -21.92
CA ALA A 456 -24.31 -13.03 -22.59
C ALA A 456 -22.80 -13.18 -22.75
N ARG A 457 -22.13 -12.14 -23.26
CA ARG A 457 -20.67 -12.15 -23.41
C ARG A 457 -19.96 -12.10 -22.06
N ALA A 458 -20.45 -11.28 -21.13
CA ALA A 458 -19.88 -11.20 -19.78
C ALA A 458 -19.91 -12.57 -19.06
N LEU A 459 -21.02 -13.31 -19.18
CA LEU A 459 -21.15 -14.65 -18.61
C LEU A 459 -20.27 -15.69 -19.33
N ALA A 460 -20.15 -15.59 -20.66
CA ALA A 460 -19.24 -16.45 -21.41
C ALA A 460 -17.78 -16.29 -20.93
N ILE A 461 -17.32 -15.05 -20.73
CA ILE A 461 -15.97 -14.78 -20.21
C ILE A 461 -15.83 -15.30 -18.77
N TYR A 462 -16.86 -15.15 -17.93
CA TYR A 462 -16.87 -15.72 -16.58
C TYR A 462 -16.65 -17.24 -16.61
N ASP A 463 -17.41 -17.94 -17.45
CA ASP A 463 -17.35 -19.40 -17.58
C ASP A 463 -16.00 -19.84 -18.17
N GLU A 464 -15.49 -19.17 -19.19
CA GLU A 464 -14.18 -19.42 -19.79
C GLU A 464 -13.06 -19.28 -18.75
N LEU A 465 -13.06 -18.22 -17.94
CA LEU A 465 -12.05 -18.00 -16.90
C LEU A 465 -12.05 -19.11 -15.84
N ARG A 466 -13.23 -19.60 -15.45
CA ARG A 466 -13.37 -20.72 -14.50
C ARG A 466 -12.89 -22.03 -15.12
N GLN A 467 -13.27 -22.33 -16.36
CA GLN A 467 -12.85 -23.54 -17.08
C GLN A 467 -11.32 -23.57 -17.28
N ALA A 468 -10.68 -22.42 -17.46
CA ALA A 468 -9.23 -22.29 -17.54
C ALA A 468 -8.52 -22.39 -16.17
N GLY A 469 -9.24 -22.63 -15.07
CA GLY A 469 -8.65 -22.76 -13.73
C GLY A 469 -8.19 -21.44 -13.10
N ARG A 470 -8.64 -20.30 -13.64
CA ARG A 470 -8.31 -18.96 -13.13
C ARG A 470 -9.58 -18.12 -12.90
N PRO A 471 -10.47 -18.56 -11.98
CA PRO A 471 -11.74 -17.90 -11.71
C PRO A 471 -11.56 -16.41 -11.36
N PRO A 472 -12.52 -15.53 -11.71
CA PRO A 472 -12.46 -14.12 -11.32
C PRO A 472 -12.34 -13.96 -9.80
N THR A 473 -11.35 -13.19 -9.35
CA THR A 473 -11.02 -13.07 -7.92
C THR A 473 -11.49 -11.77 -7.27
N ARG A 474 -11.75 -10.76 -8.10
CA ARG A 474 -12.08 -9.41 -7.64
C ARG A 474 -13.59 -9.22 -7.56
N LEU A 475 -14.06 -8.75 -6.41
CA LEU A 475 -15.50 -8.61 -6.16
C LEU A 475 -16.16 -7.47 -6.94
N PHE A 476 -15.39 -6.50 -7.48
CA PHE A 476 -15.98 -5.42 -8.28
C PHE A 476 -16.54 -5.96 -9.61
N CYS A 477 -15.81 -6.83 -10.32
CA CYS A 477 -16.26 -7.33 -11.61
C CYS A 477 -17.41 -8.35 -11.46
N LEU A 478 -17.39 -9.12 -10.37
CA LEU A 478 -18.49 -10.00 -9.98
C LEU A 478 -19.75 -9.21 -9.60
N ARG A 479 -19.59 -8.07 -8.91
CA ARG A 479 -20.70 -7.14 -8.62
C ARG A 479 -21.30 -6.62 -9.92
N ASP A 480 -20.48 -6.16 -10.84
CA ASP A 480 -20.97 -5.58 -12.10
C ASP A 480 -21.67 -6.64 -12.96
N LEU A 481 -21.13 -7.86 -13.02
CA LEU A 481 -21.81 -9.01 -13.62
C LEU A 481 -23.17 -9.30 -12.97
N LEU A 482 -23.21 -9.30 -11.63
CA LEU A 482 -24.44 -9.55 -10.90
C LEU A 482 -25.51 -8.49 -11.17
N ILE A 483 -25.12 -7.21 -11.18
CA ILE A 483 -26.00 -6.09 -11.54
C ILE A 483 -26.55 -6.29 -12.95
N GLY A 484 -25.68 -6.53 -13.94
CA GLY A 484 -26.10 -6.74 -15.32
C GLY A 484 -27.07 -7.91 -15.48
N LEU A 485 -26.80 -9.06 -14.85
CA LEU A 485 -27.70 -10.22 -14.88
C LEU A 485 -29.07 -9.95 -14.24
N ILE A 486 -29.10 -9.19 -13.15
CA ILE A 486 -30.35 -8.78 -12.48
C ILE A 486 -31.15 -7.83 -13.39
N GLU A 487 -30.49 -6.85 -13.99
CA GLU A 487 -31.13 -5.88 -14.91
C GLU A 487 -31.72 -6.58 -16.15
N ASP A 488 -31.01 -7.58 -16.68
CA ASP A 488 -31.45 -8.42 -17.81
C ASP A 488 -32.40 -9.57 -17.39
N ARG A 489 -32.82 -9.60 -16.11
CA ARG A 489 -33.73 -10.61 -15.53
C ARG A 489 -33.26 -12.06 -15.65
N ARG A 490 -31.95 -12.30 -15.79
CA ARG A 490 -31.32 -13.63 -15.83
C ARG A 490 -31.04 -14.14 -14.42
N MET A 491 -32.10 -14.31 -13.64
CA MET A 491 -32.02 -14.61 -12.21
C MET A 491 -31.38 -15.98 -11.91
N ASP A 492 -31.57 -16.97 -12.78
CA ASP A 492 -30.97 -18.30 -12.62
C ASP A 492 -29.44 -18.25 -12.78
N ASP A 493 -28.95 -17.49 -13.77
CA ASP A 493 -27.52 -17.26 -13.97
C ASP A 493 -26.92 -16.42 -12.82
N ALA A 494 -27.65 -15.40 -12.36
CA ALA A 494 -27.24 -14.59 -11.21
C ALA A 494 -27.07 -15.45 -9.94
N LYS A 495 -28.02 -16.36 -9.69
CA LYS A 495 -27.93 -17.31 -8.57
C LYS A 495 -26.75 -18.27 -8.74
N ARG A 496 -26.55 -18.81 -9.94
CA ARG A 496 -25.41 -19.70 -10.24
C ARG A 496 -24.08 -19.03 -9.93
N VAL A 497 -23.88 -17.78 -10.37
CA VAL A 497 -22.65 -17.01 -10.11
C VAL A 497 -22.43 -16.82 -8.61
N VAL A 498 -23.47 -16.48 -7.85
CA VAL A 498 -23.39 -16.31 -6.39
C VAL A 498 -23.00 -17.62 -5.70
N ASP A 499 -23.68 -18.72 -6.05
CA ASP A 499 -23.41 -20.05 -5.48
C ASP A 499 -21.97 -20.52 -5.80
N GLU A 500 -21.51 -20.33 -7.04
CA GLU A 500 -20.17 -20.71 -7.48
C GLU A 500 -19.06 -19.89 -6.79
N VAL A 501 -19.25 -18.58 -6.62
CA VAL A 501 -18.30 -17.69 -5.91
C VAL A 501 -18.27 -18.04 -4.43
N LEU A 502 -19.43 -18.30 -3.83
CA LEU A 502 -19.56 -18.70 -2.44
C LEU A 502 -18.84 -20.03 -2.16
N GLN A 503 -19.08 -21.05 -2.98
CA GLN A 503 -18.40 -22.34 -2.86
C GLN A 503 -16.88 -22.20 -2.98
N GLU A 504 -16.41 -21.38 -3.92
CA GLU A 504 -15.00 -21.14 -4.10
C GLU A 504 -14.36 -20.47 -2.87
N LEU A 505 -15.01 -19.43 -2.32
CA LEU A 505 -14.53 -18.76 -1.11
C LEU A 505 -14.53 -19.69 0.10
N LEU A 506 -15.50 -20.59 0.20
CA LEU A 506 -15.54 -21.61 1.26
C LEU A 506 -14.46 -22.67 1.10
N SER A 507 -14.09 -23.00 -0.14
CA SER A 507 -13.08 -24.02 -0.45
C SER A 507 -11.64 -23.55 -0.20
N ARG A 508 -11.36 -22.24 -0.27
CA ARG A 508 -10.00 -21.71 -0.33
C ARG A 508 -9.21 -21.75 1.00
N GLU A 509 -9.78 -22.14 2.14
CA GLU A 509 -9.13 -22.13 3.49
C GLU A 509 -8.36 -20.83 3.84
N GLU A 510 -8.48 -19.75 3.05
CA GLU A 510 -7.82 -18.47 3.27
C GLU A 510 -8.55 -17.72 4.38
N GLU A 511 -7.77 -17.14 5.30
CA GLU A 511 -8.26 -16.31 6.39
C GLU A 511 -9.41 -15.41 5.91
N VAL A 512 -10.58 -15.63 6.52
CA VAL A 512 -11.84 -14.94 6.28
C VAL A 512 -11.61 -13.44 6.47
N ASN A 513 -11.19 -12.77 5.40
CA ASN A 513 -10.98 -11.33 5.40
C ASN A 513 -12.37 -10.71 5.54
N GLU A 514 -12.75 -10.28 6.75
CA GLU A 514 -14.08 -9.74 7.05
C GLU A 514 -14.50 -8.70 5.99
N ARG A 515 -13.55 -7.90 5.48
CA ARG A 515 -13.76 -6.91 4.40
C ARG A 515 -14.38 -7.47 3.12
N ARG A 516 -14.07 -8.72 2.73
CA ARG A 516 -14.66 -9.34 1.53
C ARG A 516 -16.14 -9.65 1.72
N TRP A 517 -16.55 -10.04 2.94
CA TRP A 517 -17.95 -10.28 3.26
C TRP A 517 -18.76 -8.98 3.31
N HIS A 518 -18.13 -7.86 3.70
CA HIS A 518 -18.72 -6.51 3.71
C HIS A 518 -18.82 -5.84 2.33
N HIS A 519 -18.47 -6.54 1.25
CA HIS A 519 -18.56 -5.99 -0.10
C HIS A 519 -20.01 -5.93 -0.60
N TYR A 520 -20.37 -4.88 -1.34
CA TYR A 520 -21.72 -4.63 -1.87
C TYR A 520 -22.29 -5.78 -2.73
N PHE A 521 -21.41 -6.62 -3.31
CA PHE A 521 -21.80 -7.85 -4.00
C PHE A 521 -22.73 -8.75 -3.16
N TRP A 522 -22.39 -8.97 -1.88
CA TRP A 522 -23.18 -9.83 -1.00
C TRP A 522 -24.49 -9.18 -0.57
N HIS A 523 -24.49 -7.85 -0.43
CA HIS A 523 -25.71 -7.10 -0.18
C HIS A 523 -26.68 -7.22 -1.36
N LEU A 524 -26.20 -7.06 -2.61
CA LEU A 524 -27.01 -7.26 -3.82
C LEU A 524 -27.57 -8.70 -3.89
N ALA A 525 -26.72 -9.69 -3.63
CA ALA A 525 -27.13 -11.09 -3.63
C ALA A 525 -28.27 -11.34 -2.62
N HIS A 526 -28.18 -10.78 -1.41
CA HIS A 526 -29.24 -10.88 -0.42
C HIS A 526 -30.51 -10.11 -0.82
N ALA A 527 -30.37 -8.85 -1.24
CA ALA A 527 -31.49 -7.98 -1.59
C ALA A 527 -32.37 -8.56 -2.71
N HIS A 528 -31.77 -9.32 -3.61
CA HIS A 528 -32.46 -9.99 -4.73
C HIS A 528 -32.78 -11.47 -4.47
N GLY A 529 -32.65 -11.95 -3.23
CA GLY A 529 -33.05 -13.30 -2.83
C GLY A 529 -32.19 -14.43 -3.42
N LEU A 530 -30.94 -14.13 -3.76
CA LEU A 530 -30.00 -15.08 -4.39
C LEU A 530 -29.24 -15.95 -3.37
N LEU A 531 -29.39 -15.69 -2.07
CA LEU A 531 -28.72 -16.42 -0.99
C LEU A 531 -29.73 -17.22 -0.15
N ASP A 532 -29.39 -18.48 0.18
CA ASP A 532 -30.15 -19.28 1.15
C ASP A 532 -29.56 -19.09 2.56
N MET A 533 -30.04 -18.04 3.24
CA MET A 533 -29.59 -17.64 4.58
C MET A 533 -29.73 -18.75 5.64
N THR A 534 -30.38 -19.89 5.37
CA THR A 534 -30.36 -21.03 6.29
C THR A 534 -29.02 -21.77 6.28
N LYS A 535 -28.35 -21.84 5.12
CA LYS A 535 -27.13 -22.62 4.88
C LYS A 535 -25.84 -21.80 4.87
N GLU A 536 -25.97 -20.47 4.88
CA GLU A 536 -24.81 -19.58 4.74
C GLU A 536 -23.87 -19.50 5.95
N PRO A 537 -22.58 -19.15 5.74
CA PRO A 537 -21.62 -18.92 6.81
C PRO A 537 -22.05 -17.82 7.77
N PHE A 538 -21.70 -17.99 9.05
CA PHE A 538 -22.03 -17.01 10.10
C PHE A 538 -21.47 -15.60 9.81
N ALA A 539 -20.30 -15.50 9.16
CA ALA A 539 -19.71 -14.22 8.78
C ALA A 539 -20.58 -13.45 7.76
N LEU A 540 -21.06 -14.13 6.72
CA LEU A 540 -21.98 -13.55 5.72
C LEU A 540 -23.32 -13.14 6.36
N LYS A 541 -23.86 -14.00 7.25
CA LYS A 541 -25.08 -13.72 8.02
C LYS A 541 -24.97 -12.45 8.85
N ARG A 542 -23.84 -12.24 9.54
CA ARG A 542 -23.58 -11.06 10.35
C ARG A 542 -23.50 -9.79 9.49
N VAL A 543 -22.81 -9.80 8.36
CA VAL A 543 -22.73 -8.61 7.50
C VAL A 543 -24.11 -8.19 6.99
N VAL A 544 -24.86 -9.16 6.45
CA VAL A 544 -26.13 -8.89 5.79
C VAL A 544 -27.22 -8.45 6.80
N GLN A 545 -27.14 -8.89 8.06
CA GLN A 545 -28.09 -8.50 9.12
C GLN A 545 -27.84 -7.10 9.72
N TYR A 546 -26.62 -6.55 9.65
CA TYR A 546 -26.24 -5.29 10.30
C TYR A 546 -25.94 -4.13 9.33
N SER A 547 -26.17 -4.31 8.02
CA SER A 547 -26.01 -3.27 7.01
C SER A 547 -27.34 -2.55 6.76
N TYR A 548 -27.67 -1.55 7.58
CA TYR A 548 -28.78 -0.60 7.38
C TYR A 548 -28.30 0.83 7.57
#